data_AF-A0A0V0WLJ4-F1
#
_entry.id   AF-A0A0V0WLJ4-F1
#
_cell.length_a   1.000
_cell.length_b   1.000
_cell.length_c   1.000
_cell.angle_alpha   90.00
_cell.angle_beta   90.00
_cell.angle_gamma   90.00
#
_symmetry.space_group_name_H-M   'P 1'
#
loop_
_entity.id
_entity.type
_entity.pdbx_description
1 polymer ?
#
loop_
_entity_poly.entity_id
_entity_poly.type
_entity_poly.pdbx_seq_one_letter_code
_entity_poly.pdbx_strand_id
1 'polypeptide(L)'
;LALEGQLPPILVQMVKSANTDGLLDDDKDARLYQNRVKSFLHSFLQCDADLTEEDFEWLNPTNSITMHNALRFIQNPRQMCIRIHEMIKNMFETIQLRRTKLKNNTLYMGESWDLIERRWGKLVKDFRCVKPNGDVVFDISKIPDIYDCIKYDLEHNASVLLAVEEMEELYLCSKHMADIVVFQEYGITKEEKILIGKGICTPLIKKLRSDLNRCIDGIVDEENATRLDPRASKDIATPFRHVRTRLYFTSESHIHSLMNLLQFGGLFEYPYDNQWKSALNFLSSVTEYNYMAQLVLMLYEDTTKDARSEDRFHVELHFSPGALPCIQTTHVAGLGYRYVIAKKEPFVIQNYLKL
;
A
#
# COMPACT_ATOMS: atom_id res chain seq x y z
N LEU A 1 -6.97 9.64 -25.01
CA LEU A 1 -7.71 9.40 -23.75
C LEU A 1 -8.33 10.72 -23.32
N ALA A 2 -9.65 10.77 -23.12
CA ALA A 2 -10.30 11.93 -22.51
C ALA A 2 -9.85 11.99 -21.04
N LEU A 3 -8.87 12.86 -20.74
CA LEU A 3 -8.41 13.16 -19.38
C LEU A 3 -9.32 14.22 -18.70
N GLU A 4 -10.54 14.40 -19.19
CA GLU A 4 -11.55 15.26 -18.58
C GLU A 4 -12.34 14.43 -17.57
N GLY A 5 -11.81 14.33 -16.35
CA GLY A 5 -12.40 13.63 -15.23
C GLY A 5 -11.69 13.95 -13.94
N GLN A 6 -12.26 13.57 -12.79
CA GLN A 6 -11.52 13.64 -11.53
C GLN A 6 -10.26 12.75 -11.63
N LEU A 7 -9.13 13.24 -11.10
CA LEU A 7 -7.85 12.51 -11.13
C LEU A 7 -7.95 11.05 -10.61
N PRO A 8 -8.70 10.74 -9.52
CA PRO A 8 -8.76 9.37 -9.01
C PRO A 8 -9.36 8.34 -9.98
N PRO A 9 -10.54 8.57 -10.59
CA PRO A 9 -11.04 7.70 -11.66
C PRO A 9 -10.05 7.50 -12.81
N ILE A 10 -9.33 8.56 -13.21
CA ILE A 10 -8.33 8.49 -14.29
C ILE A 10 -7.19 7.56 -13.89
N LEU A 11 -6.60 7.75 -12.69
CA LEU A 11 -5.47 6.92 -12.23
C LEU A 11 -5.88 5.44 -12.10
N VAL A 12 -7.06 5.17 -11.55
CA VAL A 12 -7.59 3.80 -11.43
C VAL A 12 -7.78 3.16 -12.81
N GLN A 13 -8.28 3.92 -13.79
CA GLN A 13 -8.45 3.43 -15.16
C GLN A 13 -7.10 3.19 -15.85
N MET A 14 -6.07 3.98 -15.55
CA MET A 14 -4.72 3.79 -16.09
C MET A 14 -4.04 2.52 -15.55
N VAL A 15 -4.39 2.07 -14.34
CA VAL A 15 -3.93 0.77 -13.80
C VAL A 15 -4.66 -0.40 -14.46
N LYS A 16 -5.94 -0.24 -14.81
CA LYS A 16 -6.82 -1.31 -15.34
C LYS A 16 -6.92 -1.36 -16.87
N SER A 17 -6.15 -0.56 -17.60
CA SER A 17 -6.30 -0.46 -19.05
C SER A 17 -5.71 -1.69 -19.77
N ALA A 18 -6.45 -2.26 -20.73
CA ALA A 18 -6.11 -3.51 -21.42
C ALA A 18 -4.77 -3.51 -22.22
N ASN A 19 -4.04 -2.39 -22.25
CA ASN A 19 -2.72 -2.25 -22.88
C ASN A 19 -1.56 -2.10 -21.87
N THR A 20 -1.84 -2.11 -20.55
CA THR A 20 -0.84 -1.98 -19.47
C THR A 20 -0.62 -3.27 -18.66
N ASP A 21 -1.41 -4.31 -18.91
CA ASP A 21 -1.46 -5.54 -18.11
C ASP A 21 -0.10 -6.27 -18.04
N GLY A 22 0.69 -6.27 -19.12
CA GLY A 22 1.97 -7.00 -19.15
C GLY A 22 3.06 -6.54 -18.17
N LEU A 23 2.94 -5.33 -17.59
CA LEU A 23 3.86 -4.84 -16.54
C LEU A 23 3.38 -5.15 -15.12
N LEU A 24 2.10 -5.48 -14.98
CA LEU A 24 1.42 -5.73 -13.71
C LEU A 24 0.91 -7.18 -13.59
N ASP A 25 1.32 -8.05 -14.51
CA ASP A 25 0.95 -9.46 -14.53
C ASP A 25 1.74 -10.23 -13.45
N ASP A 26 1.03 -10.71 -12.43
CA ASP A 26 1.64 -11.52 -11.37
C ASP A 26 2.04 -12.91 -11.90
N ASP A 27 3.24 -13.35 -11.55
CA ASP A 27 3.68 -14.74 -11.74
C ASP A 27 2.74 -15.73 -10.99
N LYS A 28 2.41 -16.85 -11.63
CA LYS A 28 1.61 -17.93 -11.02
C LYS A 28 2.25 -18.47 -9.75
N ASP A 29 3.58 -18.49 -9.69
CA ASP A 29 4.30 -18.96 -8.52
C ASP A 29 4.15 -17.99 -7.34
N ALA A 30 4.21 -16.68 -7.57
CA ALA A 30 3.98 -15.69 -6.49
C ALA A 30 2.57 -15.81 -5.88
N ARG A 31 1.55 -16.06 -6.71
CA ARG A 31 0.18 -16.28 -6.22
C ARG A 31 0.08 -17.50 -5.29
N LEU A 32 0.84 -18.56 -5.56
CA LEU A 32 0.86 -19.75 -4.70
C LEU A 32 1.42 -19.44 -3.31
N TYR A 33 2.53 -18.70 -3.23
CA TYR A 33 3.12 -18.29 -1.95
C TYR A 33 2.20 -17.32 -1.20
N GLN A 34 1.66 -16.31 -1.90
CA GLN A 34 0.69 -15.39 -1.29
C GLN A 34 -0.54 -16.13 -0.74
N ASN A 35 -1.08 -17.11 -1.46
CA ASN A 35 -2.21 -17.92 -0.99
C ASN A 35 -1.87 -18.78 0.23
N ARG A 36 -0.65 -19.31 0.32
CA ARG A 36 -0.18 -20.05 1.51
C ARG A 36 -0.14 -19.13 2.72
N VAL A 37 0.43 -17.93 2.57
CA VAL A 37 0.51 -16.96 3.66
C VAL A 37 -0.89 -16.49 4.08
N LYS A 38 -1.78 -16.21 3.11
CA LYS A 38 -3.20 -15.91 3.38
C LYS A 38 -3.89 -17.02 4.17
N SER A 39 -3.67 -18.27 3.77
CA SER A 39 -4.26 -19.43 4.46
C SER A 39 -3.73 -19.58 5.89
N PHE A 40 -2.42 -19.34 6.08
CA PHE A 40 -1.80 -19.33 7.41
C PHE A 40 -2.40 -18.22 8.29
N LEU A 41 -2.42 -16.97 7.82
CA LEU A 41 -3.01 -15.84 8.55
C LEU A 41 -4.48 -16.10 8.88
N HIS A 42 -5.24 -16.65 7.92
CA HIS A 42 -6.64 -16.99 8.13
C HIS A 42 -6.84 -18.10 9.16
N SER A 43 -5.92 -19.06 9.27
CA SER A 43 -5.99 -20.09 10.31
C SER A 43 -5.55 -19.53 11.67
N PHE A 44 -4.45 -18.80 11.68
CA PHE A 44 -3.81 -18.27 12.89
C PHE A 44 -4.72 -17.28 13.63
N LEU A 45 -5.33 -16.33 12.90
CA LEU A 45 -6.19 -15.31 13.50
C LEU A 45 -7.57 -15.82 13.95
N GLN A 46 -7.86 -17.13 13.76
CA GLN A 46 -9.06 -17.78 14.31
C GLN A 46 -8.80 -18.44 15.66
N CYS A 47 -7.55 -18.49 16.12
CA CYS A 47 -7.22 -19.08 17.41
C CYS A 47 -7.79 -18.21 18.53
N ASP A 48 -8.60 -18.81 19.40
CA ASP A 48 -9.13 -18.14 20.59
C ASP A 48 -8.16 -18.30 21.77
N ALA A 49 -7.02 -17.64 21.64
CA ALA A 49 -5.98 -17.62 22.65
C ALA A 49 -5.27 -16.28 22.65
N ASP A 50 -4.77 -15.88 23.83
CA ASP A 50 -3.88 -14.74 23.93
C ASP A 50 -2.54 -15.06 23.26
N LEU A 51 -2.04 -14.11 22.47
CA LEU A 51 -0.78 -14.22 21.74
C LEU A 51 0.38 -14.32 22.72
N THR A 52 1.27 -15.27 22.46
CA THR A 52 2.50 -15.50 23.20
C THR A 52 3.69 -14.80 22.54
N GLU A 53 4.84 -14.74 23.21
CA GLU A 53 6.06 -14.21 22.59
C GLU A 53 6.52 -15.07 21.39
N GLU A 54 6.24 -16.38 21.39
CA GLU A 54 6.53 -17.25 20.23
C GLU A 54 5.67 -16.85 19.01
N ASP A 55 4.40 -16.53 19.24
CA ASP A 55 3.51 -16.02 18.19
C ASP A 55 4.02 -14.71 17.59
N PHE A 56 4.59 -13.84 18.44
CA PHE A 56 5.21 -12.59 17.99
C PHE A 56 6.41 -12.84 17.09
N GLU A 57 7.28 -13.79 17.45
CA GLU A 57 8.44 -14.16 16.63
C GLU A 57 8.01 -14.78 15.30
N TRP A 58 6.96 -15.62 15.30
CA TRP A 58 6.44 -16.25 14.09
C TRP A 58 5.80 -15.27 13.12
N LEU A 59 4.99 -14.33 13.62
CA LEU A 59 4.31 -13.34 12.79
C LEU A 59 5.17 -12.13 12.44
N ASN A 60 6.18 -11.81 13.23
CA ASN A 60 7.03 -10.63 13.04
C ASN A 60 8.54 -10.95 12.99
N PRO A 61 8.99 -11.92 12.17
CA PRO A 61 10.40 -12.30 12.11
C PRO A 61 11.30 -11.17 11.55
N THR A 62 10.70 -10.19 10.85
CA THR A 62 11.41 -9.01 10.34
C THR A 62 11.51 -7.85 11.35
N ASN A 63 11.05 -8.03 12.60
CA ASN A 63 11.11 -7.04 13.67
C ASN A 63 10.47 -5.67 13.31
N SER A 64 9.33 -5.70 12.62
CA SER A 64 8.56 -4.48 12.34
C SER A 64 7.96 -3.91 13.62
N ILE A 65 8.22 -2.62 13.88
CA ILE A 65 7.70 -1.91 15.07
C ILE A 65 6.17 -1.83 15.00
N THR A 66 5.62 -1.51 13.83
CA THR A 66 4.19 -1.42 13.57
C THR A 66 3.49 -2.75 13.86
N MET A 67 4.07 -3.85 13.36
CA MET A 67 3.55 -5.20 13.58
C MET A 67 3.56 -5.56 15.07
N HIS A 68 4.66 -5.25 15.76
CA HIS A 68 4.79 -5.50 17.19
C HIS A 68 3.72 -4.75 18.00
N ASN A 69 3.49 -3.47 17.67
CA ASN A 69 2.46 -2.65 18.32
C ASN A 69 1.05 -3.20 18.06
N ALA A 70 0.77 -3.64 16.83
CA ALA A 70 -0.50 -4.25 16.47
C ALA A 70 -0.76 -5.55 17.24
N LEU A 71 0.23 -6.45 17.31
CA LEU A 71 0.13 -7.71 18.07
C LEU A 71 -0.15 -7.45 19.56
N ARG A 72 0.56 -6.47 20.16
CA ARG A 72 0.33 -6.06 21.56
C ARG A 72 -1.07 -5.50 21.81
N PHE A 73 -1.59 -4.73 20.85
CA PHE A 73 -2.93 -4.15 20.97
C PHE A 73 -4.02 -5.22 20.86
N ILE A 74 -3.85 -6.16 19.92
CA ILE A 74 -4.85 -7.17 19.61
C ILE A 74 -5.01 -8.18 20.75
N GLN A 75 -3.89 -8.61 21.34
CA GLN A 75 -3.82 -9.64 22.39
C GLN A 75 -4.42 -10.99 21.99
N ASN A 76 -5.72 -11.09 21.76
CA ASN A 76 -6.40 -12.27 21.25
C ASN A 76 -7.08 -11.93 19.92
N PRO A 77 -6.61 -12.48 18.78
CA PRO A 77 -7.11 -12.12 17.46
C PRO A 77 -8.57 -12.52 17.25
N ARG A 78 -9.02 -13.66 17.80
CA ARG A 78 -10.42 -14.09 17.67
C ARG A 78 -11.37 -13.19 18.46
N GLN A 79 -11.00 -12.83 19.69
CA GLN A 79 -11.80 -11.88 20.49
C GLN A 79 -11.84 -10.50 19.83
N MET A 80 -10.73 -10.07 19.21
CA MET A 80 -10.71 -8.84 18.42
C MET A 80 -11.67 -8.91 17.22
N CYS A 81 -11.72 -10.03 16.49
CA CYS A 81 -12.70 -10.23 15.41
C CYS A 81 -14.15 -10.19 15.92
N ILE A 82 -14.44 -10.77 17.08
CA ILE A 82 -15.77 -10.71 17.71
C ILE A 82 -16.14 -9.26 18.00
N ARG A 83 -15.26 -8.50 18.67
CA ARG A 83 -15.46 -7.08 18.98
C ARG A 83 -15.68 -6.25 17.73
N ILE A 84 -14.84 -6.42 16.70
CA ILE A 84 -14.98 -5.72 15.41
C ILE A 84 -16.34 -6.02 14.78
N HIS A 85 -16.76 -7.29 14.75
CA HIS A 85 -18.06 -7.65 14.18
C HIS A 85 -19.23 -7.01 14.94
N GLU A 86 -19.17 -6.93 16.27
CA GLU A 86 -20.18 -6.24 17.09
C GLU A 86 -20.23 -4.73 16.76
N MET A 87 -19.07 -4.08 16.66
CA MET A 87 -18.98 -2.67 16.26
C MET A 87 -19.52 -2.42 14.85
N ILE A 88 -19.24 -3.31 13.88
CA ILE A 88 -19.80 -3.23 12.52
C ILE A 88 -21.33 -3.32 12.55
N LYS A 89 -21.90 -4.20 13.38
CA LYS A 89 -23.36 -4.29 13.57
C LYS A 89 -23.93 -3.00 14.15
N ASN A 90 -23.33 -2.46 15.20
CA ASN A 90 -23.77 -1.21 15.82
C ASN A 90 -23.71 -0.04 14.82
N MET A 91 -22.66 -0.02 13.99
CA MET A 91 -22.51 0.97 12.93
C MET A 91 -23.61 0.85 11.88
N PHE A 92 -23.91 -0.38 11.45
CA PHE A 92 -25.00 -0.65 10.51
C PHE A 92 -26.37 -0.22 11.07
N GLU A 93 -26.67 -0.52 12.34
CA GLU A 93 -27.89 -0.07 13.02
C GLU A 93 -27.97 1.46 13.12
N THR A 94 -26.83 2.12 13.40
CA THR A 94 -26.72 3.58 13.42
C THR A 94 -27.05 4.18 12.05
N ILE A 95 -26.51 3.61 10.97
CA ILE A 95 -26.80 4.04 9.60
C ILE A 95 -28.29 3.90 9.29
N GLN A 96 -28.92 2.77 9.66
CA GLN A 96 -30.35 2.57 9.46
C GLN A 96 -31.19 3.61 10.22
N LEU A 97 -30.82 3.90 11.48
CA LEU A 97 -31.47 4.95 12.25
C LEU A 97 -31.31 6.32 11.61
N ARG A 98 -30.08 6.70 11.20
CA ARG A 98 -29.79 8.00 10.60
C ARG A 98 -30.49 8.17 9.25
N ARG A 99 -30.53 7.11 8.44
CA ARG A 99 -31.29 7.07 7.17
C ARG A 99 -32.74 7.45 7.39
N THR A 100 -33.41 6.96 8.45
CA THR A 100 -34.82 7.33 8.71
C THR A 100 -35.00 8.80 9.06
N LYS A 101 -34.03 9.41 9.77
CA LYS A 101 -34.09 10.79 10.25
C LYS A 101 -33.63 11.83 9.22
N LEU A 102 -32.70 11.46 8.34
CA LEU A 102 -31.97 12.37 7.44
C LEU A 102 -32.12 12.00 5.96
N LYS A 103 -33.26 11.41 5.55
CA LYS A 103 -33.48 10.91 4.17
C LYS A 103 -33.13 11.89 3.04
N ASN A 104 -33.23 13.19 3.28
CA ASN A 104 -33.00 14.22 2.27
C ASN A 104 -31.55 14.75 2.24
N ASN A 105 -30.71 14.32 3.19
CA ASN A 105 -29.29 14.68 3.19
C ASN A 105 -28.52 13.72 2.29
N THR A 106 -27.58 14.27 1.51
CA THR A 106 -26.61 13.49 0.73
C THR A 106 -25.33 13.31 1.53
N LEU A 107 -24.73 12.12 1.48
CA LEU A 107 -23.41 11.85 2.05
C LEU A 107 -22.33 12.42 1.11
N TYR A 108 -21.07 12.26 1.52
CA TYR A 108 -19.93 12.77 0.75
C TYR A 108 -19.99 12.33 -0.73
N MET A 109 -19.65 13.26 -1.63
CA MET A 109 -19.72 13.08 -3.09
C MET A 109 -21.08 12.61 -3.63
N GLY A 110 -22.17 12.85 -2.89
CA GLY A 110 -23.51 12.47 -3.31
C GLY A 110 -23.83 10.99 -3.10
N GLU A 111 -23.05 10.27 -2.28
CA GLU A 111 -23.38 8.90 -1.88
C GLU A 111 -24.79 8.85 -1.26
N SER A 112 -25.61 7.90 -1.71
CA SER A 112 -26.98 7.73 -1.21
C SER A 112 -26.98 6.88 0.07
N TRP A 113 -28.00 7.09 0.91
CA TRP A 113 -28.21 6.27 2.10
C TRP A 113 -28.34 4.77 1.79
N ASP A 114 -28.89 4.42 0.63
CA ASP A 114 -28.98 3.02 0.19
C ASP A 114 -27.59 2.42 -0.08
N LEU A 115 -26.63 3.21 -0.55
CA LEU A 115 -25.30 2.73 -0.87
C LEU A 115 -24.49 2.44 0.40
N ILE A 116 -24.45 3.39 1.35
CA ILE A 116 -23.77 3.19 2.64
C ILE A 116 -24.37 2.02 3.42
N GLU A 117 -25.70 1.90 3.43
CA GLU A 117 -26.37 0.77 4.10
C GLU A 117 -25.99 -0.56 3.45
N ARG A 118 -25.92 -0.63 2.11
CA ARG A 118 -25.44 -1.83 1.41
C ARG A 118 -23.98 -2.14 1.70
N ARG A 119 -23.08 -1.14 1.77
CA ARG A 119 -21.66 -1.33 2.10
C ARG A 119 -21.52 -1.99 3.48
N TRP A 120 -22.10 -1.37 4.51
CA TRP A 120 -22.02 -1.87 5.88
C TRP A 120 -22.78 -3.18 6.10
N GLY A 121 -23.97 -3.32 5.50
CA GLY A 121 -24.75 -4.56 5.58
C GLY A 121 -24.04 -5.75 4.93
N LYS A 122 -23.26 -5.51 3.87
CA LYS A 122 -22.41 -6.54 3.27
C LYS A 122 -21.28 -6.96 4.23
N LEU A 123 -20.62 -6.02 4.91
CA LEU A 123 -19.59 -6.33 5.89
C LEU A 123 -20.12 -7.13 7.09
N VAL A 124 -21.32 -6.80 7.59
CA VAL A 124 -21.99 -7.59 8.63
C VAL A 124 -22.15 -9.05 8.21
N LYS A 125 -22.56 -9.29 6.95
CA LYS A 125 -22.82 -10.63 6.42
C LYS A 125 -21.54 -11.39 6.09
N ASP A 126 -20.59 -10.74 5.43
CA ASP A 126 -19.44 -11.40 4.81
C ASP A 126 -18.32 -11.64 5.83
N PHE A 127 -18.17 -10.79 6.86
CA PHE A 127 -17.08 -10.93 7.83
C PHE A 127 -17.26 -12.12 8.78
N ARG A 128 -18.50 -12.52 9.09
CA ARG A 128 -18.81 -13.59 10.05
C ARG A 128 -19.64 -14.69 9.42
N CYS A 129 -19.08 -15.89 9.37
CA CYS A 129 -19.75 -17.10 8.90
C CYS A 129 -20.11 -18.01 10.08
N VAL A 130 -21.37 -18.45 10.14
CA VAL A 130 -21.81 -19.52 11.05
C VAL A 130 -21.91 -20.80 10.25
N LYS A 131 -21.08 -21.78 10.60
CA LYS A 131 -21.09 -23.11 9.97
C LYS A 131 -22.34 -23.89 10.40
N PRO A 132 -22.75 -24.92 9.62
CA PRO A 132 -23.91 -25.74 9.96
C PRO A 132 -23.85 -26.43 11.34
N ASN A 133 -22.64 -26.67 11.84
CA ASN A 133 -22.39 -27.26 13.15
C ASN A 133 -22.46 -26.24 14.31
N GLY A 134 -22.74 -24.97 14.04
CA GLY A 134 -22.79 -23.88 15.01
C GLY A 134 -21.48 -23.13 15.20
N ASP A 135 -20.37 -23.59 14.62
CA ASP A 135 -19.07 -22.93 14.75
C ASP A 135 -19.05 -21.59 14.03
N VAL A 136 -18.44 -20.60 14.69
CA VAL A 136 -18.27 -19.25 14.15
C VAL A 136 -16.87 -19.10 13.59
N VAL A 137 -16.78 -18.68 12.34
CA VAL A 137 -15.54 -18.44 11.60
C VAL A 137 -15.59 -17.05 10.99
N PHE A 138 -14.51 -16.29 11.13
CA PHE A 138 -14.39 -14.96 10.53
C PHE A 138 -13.68 -15.01 9.18
N ASP A 139 -14.13 -14.24 8.19
CA ASP A 139 -13.42 -14.09 6.93
C ASP A 139 -12.35 -12.99 7.07
N ILE A 140 -11.12 -13.40 7.35
CA ILE A 140 -9.99 -12.49 7.58
C ILE A 140 -9.70 -11.62 6.34
N SER A 141 -10.07 -12.07 5.14
CA SER A 141 -9.90 -11.27 3.91
C SER A 141 -10.74 -9.99 3.88
N LYS A 142 -11.73 -9.86 4.79
CA LYS A 142 -12.57 -8.66 4.92
C LYS A 142 -11.99 -7.60 5.83
N ILE A 143 -10.90 -7.87 6.56
CA ILE A 143 -10.30 -6.91 7.47
C ILE A 143 -9.84 -5.62 6.74
N PRO A 144 -9.15 -5.71 5.58
CA PRO A 144 -8.83 -4.51 4.79
C PRO A 144 -10.08 -3.74 4.35
N ASP A 145 -11.12 -4.45 3.88
CA ASP A 145 -12.39 -3.83 3.46
C ASP A 145 -13.07 -3.09 4.62
N ILE A 146 -13.07 -3.66 5.83
CA ILE A 146 -13.63 -3.05 7.04
C ILE A 146 -12.85 -1.78 7.40
N TYR A 147 -11.53 -1.88 7.42
CA TYR A 147 -10.63 -0.78 7.72
C TYR A 147 -10.83 0.41 6.76
N ASP A 148 -10.83 0.14 5.46
CA ASP A 148 -11.06 1.17 4.44
C ASP A 148 -12.45 1.80 4.56
N CYS A 149 -13.46 0.99 4.84
CA CYS A 149 -14.85 1.45 4.98
C CYS A 149 -14.99 2.41 6.16
N ILE A 150 -14.47 2.05 7.36
CA ILE A 150 -14.56 2.93 8.53
C ILE A 150 -13.68 4.16 8.39
N LYS A 151 -12.48 4.03 7.79
CA LYS A 151 -11.60 5.17 7.50
C LYS A 151 -12.31 6.19 6.62
N TYR A 152 -12.89 5.76 5.51
CA TYR A 152 -13.64 6.62 4.59
C TYR A 152 -14.80 7.33 5.30
N ASP A 153 -15.62 6.59 6.05
CA ASP A 153 -16.79 7.16 6.72
C ASP A 153 -16.40 8.09 7.87
N LEU A 154 -15.29 7.83 8.57
CA LEU A 154 -14.76 8.70 9.61
C LEU A 154 -14.17 10.00 9.02
N GLU A 155 -13.53 9.95 7.86
CA GLU A 155 -13.00 11.14 7.17
C GLU A 155 -14.08 12.04 6.58
N HIS A 156 -15.17 11.46 6.09
CA HIS A 156 -16.09 12.16 5.20
C HIS A 156 -17.53 12.25 5.72
N ASN A 157 -17.96 11.28 6.52
CA ASN A 157 -19.36 11.12 6.94
C ASN A 157 -19.55 11.22 8.46
N ALA A 158 -18.49 11.41 9.25
CA ALA A 158 -18.53 11.47 10.71
C ALA A 158 -19.54 12.50 11.26
N SER A 159 -19.60 13.69 10.66
CA SER A 159 -20.53 14.76 11.06
C SER A 159 -22.00 14.42 10.80
N VAL A 160 -22.28 13.52 9.85
CA VAL A 160 -23.63 13.08 9.51
C VAL A 160 -24.05 11.88 10.35
N LEU A 161 -23.11 10.97 10.60
CA LEU A 161 -23.34 9.74 11.36
C LEU A 161 -23.45 10.00 12.87
N LEU A 162 -22.75 11.03 13.38
CA LEU A 162 -22.81 11.48 14.78
C LEU A 162 -22.59 10.33 15.77
N ALA A 163 -21.53 9.54 15.53
CA ALA A 163 -21.10 8.38 16.31
C ALA A 163 -19.55 8.33 16.32
N VAL A 164 -18.92 9.48 16.54
CA VAL A 164 -17.47 9.65 16.29
C VAL A 164 -16.64 8.75 17.22
N GLU A 165 -17.02 8.65 18.50
CA GLU A 165 -16.30 7.82 19.47
C GLU A 165 -16.33 6.34 19.09
N GLU A 166 -17.50 5.83 18.72
CA GLU A 166 -17.67 4.43 18.29
C GLU A 166 -16.95 4.16 16.96
N MET A 167 -16.96 5.13 16.05
CA MET A 167 -16.25 5.04 14.78
C MET A 167 -14.72 5.05 14.96
N GLU A 168 -14.20 5.86 15.88
CA GLU A 168 -12.77 5.91 16.22
C GLU A 168 -12.30 4.59 16.84
N GLU A 169 -13.11 3.97 17.72
CA GLU A 169 -12.81 2.67 18.30
C GLU A 169 -12.76 1.57 17.24
N LEU A 170 -13.76 1.52 16.35
CA LEU A 170 -13.78 0.58 15.23
C LEU A 170 -12.62 0.80 14.28
N TYR A 171 -12.27 2.06 13.99
CA TYR A 171 -11.11 2.42 13.20
C TYR A 171 -9.82 1.88 13.84
N LEU A 172 -9.60 2.09 15.13
CA LEU A 172 -8.38 1.64 15.81
C LEU A 172 -8.26 0.12 15.81
N CYS A 173 -9.34 -0.59 16.14
CA CYS A 173 -9.34 -2.05 16.17
C CYS A 173 -9.11 -2.65 14.78
N SER A 174 -9.81 -2.14 13.76
CA SER A 174 -9.64 -2.60 12.38
C SER A 174 -8.27 -2.24 11.81
N LYS A 175 -7.71 -1.07 12.15
CA LYS A 175 -6.36 -0.64 11.75
C LYS A 175 -5.31 -1.61 12.24
N HIS A 176 -5.31 -1.95 13.53
CA HIS A 176 -4.31 -2.87 14.07
C HIS A 176 -4.45 -4.27 13.46
N MET A 177 -5.66 -4.75 13.19
CA MET A 177 -5.85 -6.00 12.47
C MET A 177 -5.34 -5.91 11.01
N ALA A 178 -5.59 -4.80 10.32
CA ALA A 178 -5.11 -4.56 8.96
C ALA A 178 -3.58 -4.45 8.90
N ASP A 179 -2.93 -3.86 9.91
CA ASP A 179 -1.47 -3.79 10.01
C ASP A 179 -0.81 -5.17 10.05
N ILE A 180 -1.50 -6.17 10.58
CA ILE A 180 -1.08 -7.57 10.52
C ILE A 180 -1.36 -8.14 9.13
N VAL A 181 -2.62 -8.08 8.69
CA VAL A 181 -3.06 -8.79 7.49
C VAL A 181 -2.41 -8.22 6.23
N VAL A 182 -2.53 -6.92 5.98
CA VAL A 182 -2.16 -6.28 4.70
C VAL A 182 -0.68 -6.47 4.38
N PHE A 183 0.22 -6.25 5.34
CA PHE A 183 1.66 -6.41 5.09
C PHE A 183 2.08 -7.87 5.00
N GLN A 184 1.54 -8.73 5.87
CA GLN A 184 1.95 -10.14 5.88
C GLN A 184 1.39 -10.92 4.69
N GLU A 185 0.30 -10.49 4.06
CA GLU A 185 -0.16 -11.06 2.78
C GLU A 185 0.91 -11.03 1.66
N TYR A 186 1.94 -10.18 1.78
CA TYR A 186 3.06 -10.12 0.84
C TYR A 186 4.31 -10.85 1.36
N GLY A 187 4.14 -11.79 2.30
CA GLY A 187 5.18 -12.65 2.87
C GLY A 187 5.39 -12.36 4.35
N ILE A 188 5.64 -13.39 5.17
CA ILE A 188 5.92 -13.25 6.61
C ILE A 188 7.42 -13.21 6.85
N THR A 189 8.12 -14.22 6.36
CA THR A 189 9.58 -14.29 6.45
C THR A 189 10.25 -13.41 5.41
N LYS A 190 11.53 -13.10 5.62
CA LYS A 190 12.34 -12.35 4.64
C LYS A 190 12.33 -13.04 3.27
N GLU A 191 12.46 -14.36 3.27
CA GLU A 191 12.51 -15.20 2.07
C GLU A 191 11.20 -15.15 1.31
N GLU A 192 10.06 -15.28 2.01
CA GLU A 192 8.73 -15.16 1.41
C GLU A 192 8.49 -13.78 0.81
N LYS A 193 8.86 -12.71 1.55
CA LYS A 193 8.73 -11.33 1.08
C LYS A 193 9.50 -11.08 -0.21
N ILE A 194 10.72 -11.62 -0.33
CA ILE A 194 11.52 -11.54 -1.56
C ILE A 194 10.89 -12.36 -2.68
N LEU A 195 10.42 -13.57 -2.40
CA LEU A 195 9.90 -14.49 -3.41
C LEU A 195 8.60 -13.97 -4.04
N ILE A 196 7.65 -13.54 -3.20
CA ILE A 196 6.40 -12.90 -3.64
C ILE A 196 6.73 -11.60 -4.38
N GLY A 197 7.60 -10.77 -3.81
CA GLY A 197 8.05 -9.52 -4.40
C GLY A 197 8.62 -9.71 -5.81
N LYS A 198 9.48 -10.72 -6.00
CA LYS A 198 10.06 -11.05 -7.32
C LYS A 198 8.98 -11.43 -8.32
N GLY A 199 8.05 -12.32 -7.96
CA GLY A 199 7.04 -12.76 -8.92
C GLY A 199 6.02 -11.67 -9.31
N ILE A 200 5.80 -10.66 -8.47
CA ILE A 200 4.94 -9.51 -8.80
C ILE A 200 5.73 -8.43 -9.55
N CYS A 201 6.90 -8.03 -9.05
CA CYS A 201 7.59 -6.83 -9.54
C CYS A 201 8.63 -7.07 -10.63
N THR A 202 8.96 -8.32 -11.01
CA THR A 202 10.01 -8.59 -12.02
C THR A 202 9.78 -7.85 -13.35
N PRO A 203 8.58 -7.84 -13.96
CA PRO A 203 8.33 -7.11 -15.19
C PRO A 203 8.61 -5.60 -15.04
N LEU A 204 8.11 -5.00 -13.96
CA LEU A 204 8.31 -3.59 -13.64
C LEU A 204 9.79 -3.26 -13.42
N ILE A 205 10.51 -4.07 -12.63
CA ILE A 205 11.94 -3.84 -12.35
C ILE A 205 12.78 -3.97 -13.62
N LYS A 206 12.51 -4.99 -14.45
CA LYS A 206 13.18 -5.13 -15.76
C LYS A 206 12.93 -3.92 -16.65
N LYS A 207 11.71 -3.37 -16.61
CA LYS A 207 11.36 -2.16 -17.37
C LYS A 207 12.07 -0.91 -16.83
N LEU A 208 12.08 -0.71 -15.51
CA LEU A 208 12.80 0.39 -14.86
C LEU A 208 14.30 0.35 -15.20
N ARG A 209 14.93 -0.83 -15.07
CA ARG A 209 16.34 -1.02 -15.45
C ARG A 209 16.58 -0.72 -16.94
N SER A 210 15.73 -1.24 -17.83
CA SER A 210 15.85 -0.94 -19.26
C SER A 210 15.72 0.55 -19.55
N ASP A 211 14.87 1.27 -18.82
CA ASP A 211 14.66 2.70 -19.04
C ASP A 211 15.81 3.54 -18.48
N LEU A 212 16.41 3.14 -17.36
CA LEU A 212 17.63 3.75 -16.82
C LEU A 212 18.84 3.54 -17.74
N ASN A 213 19.07 2.30 -18.20
CA ASN A 213 20.20 2.00 -19.09
C ASN A 213 20.12 2.78 -20.42
N ARG A 214 18.91 2.96 -20.97
CA ARG A 214 18.71 3.80 -22.16
C ARG A 214 19.10 5.27 -21.96
N CYS A 215 19.00 5.78 -20.73
CA CYS A 215 19.48 7.12 -20.40
C CYS A 215 21.01 7.19 -20.29
N ILE A 216 21.66 6.10 -19.88
CA ILE A 216 23.11 5.99 -19.70
C ILE A 216 23.84 5.78 -21.03
N ASP A 217 23.38 4.81 -21.83
CA ASP A 217 24.09 4.32 -23.00
C ASP A 217 24.13 5.34 -24.14
N GLY A 218 23.20 6.30 -24.16
CA GLY A 218 23.21 7.42 -25.10
C GLY A 218 23.42 7.04 -26.57
N ILE A 219 23.06 5.82 -26.98
CA ILE A 219 23.36 5.31 -28.33
C ILE A 219 22.67 6.22 -29.35
N VAL A 220 23.51 7.04 -29.97
CA VAL A 220 23.20 8.06 -30.97
C VAL A 220 22.59 7.44 -32.25
N ASP A 221 22.76 6.13 -32.47
CA ASP A 221 22.23 5.44 -33.66
C ASP A 221 20.75 5.09 -33.60
N GLU A 222 20.13 5.07 -32.40
CA GLU A 222 18.69 5.06 -32.28
C GLU A 222 18.23 6.38 -31.69
N GLU A 223 17.99 7.36 -32.55
CA GLU A 223 17.25 8.59 -32.23
C GLU A 223 15.92 8.34 -31.46
N ASN A 224 15.46 7.08 -31.34
CA ASN A 224 14.21 6.64 -30.74
C ASN A 224 14.30 6.10 -29.29
N ALA A 225 15.49 5.92 -28.70
CA ALA A 225 15.63 5.18 -27.42
C ALA A 225 14.85 5.81 -26.24
N THR A 226 14.72 7.13 -26.24
CA THR A 226 13.91 7.91 -25.28
C THR A 226 12.72 8.62 -25.93
N ARG A 227 12.31 8.26 -27.16
CA ARG A 227 11.10 8.82 -27.78
C ARG A 227 9.87 8.04 -27.32
N LEU A 228 8.69 8.65 -27.49
CA LEU A 228 7.41 7.98 -27.30
C LEU A 228 7.31 6.78 -28.27
N ASP A 229 6.59 5.71 -27.90
CA ASP A 229 6.33 4.60 -28.82
C ASP A 229 5.73 5.18 -30.12
N PRO A 230 6.30 4.90 -31.31
CA PRO A 230 5.81 5.43 -32.58
C PRO A 230 4.32 5.15 -32.84
N ARG A 231 3.77 4.09 -32.23
CA ARG A 231 2.34 3.76 -32.30
C ARG A 231 1.48 4.69 -31.43
N ALA A 232 2.04 5.21 -30.33
CA ALA A 232 1.41 6.16 -29.43
C ALA A 232 1.69 7.63 -29.79
N SER A 233 2.59 7.89 -30.77
CA SER A 233 3.05 9.23 -31.11
C SER A 233 2.27 9.91 -32.24
N LYS A 234 1.29 9.24 -32.86
CA LYS A 234 0.58 9.73 -34.06
C LYS A 234 -0.19 11.05 -33.84
N ASP A 235 -0.66 11.29 -32.61
CA ASP A 235 -1.47 12.47 -32.25
C ASP A 235 -0.77 13.38 -31.22
N ILE A 236 0.55 13.27 -31.06
CA ILE A 236 1.32 14.06 -30.11
C ILE A 236 2.05 15.18 -30.84
N ALA A 237 1.91 16.42 -30.37
CA ALA A 237 2.44 17.61 -31.03
C ALA A 237 3.98 17.61 -31.23
N THR A 238 4.74 16.88 -30.41
CA THR A 238 6.21 16.79 -30.49
C THR A 238 6.71 15.34 -30.32
N PRO A 239 6.49 14.46 -31.32
CA PRO A 239 6.73 13.02 -31.19
C PRO A 239 8.22 12.65 -31.07
N PHE A 240 9.11 13.54 -31.51
CA PHE A 240 10.56 13.33 -31.53
C PHE A 240 11.28 13.82 -30.26
N ARG A 241 10.55 14.35 -29.28
CA ARG A 241 11.15 14.92 -28.06
C ARG A 241 11.68 13.81 -27.14
N HIS A 242 12.84 14.05 -26.53
CA HIS A 242 13.37 13.19 -25.47
C HIS A 242 12.41 13.15 -24.27
N VAL A 243 11.95 11.96 -23.91
CA VAL A 243 11.19 11.67 -22.71
C VAL A 243 12.14 11.74 -21.52
N ARG A 244 11.99 12.79 -20.71
CA ARG A 244 12.77 13.00 -19.46
C ARG A 244 12.09 12.44 -18.22
N THR A 245 10.81 12.12 -18.32
CA THR A 245 9.99 11.64 -17.20
C THR A 245 9.09 10.52 -17.68
N ARG A 246 9.11 9.40 -16.96
CA ARG A 246 8.22 8.26 -17.17
C ARG A 246 7.38 8.08 -15.91
N LEU A 247 6.08 7.95 -16.10
CA LEU A 247 5.13 7.72 -15.01
C LEU A 247 4.58 6.30 -15.16
N TYR A 248 4.71 5.51 -14.09
CA TYR A 248 4.12 4.19 -13.99
C TYR A 248 3.01 4.25 -12.95
N PHE A 249 1.79 3.96 -13.38
CA PHE A 249 0.66 3.82 -12.47
C PHE A 249 0.55 2.35 -12.12
N THR A 250 0.48 2.05 -10.83
CA THR A 250 0.48 0.69 -10.32
C THR A 250 -0.50 0.55 -9.16
N SER A 251 -0.75 -0.68 -8.73
CA SER A 251 -1.62 -0.97 -7.60
C SER A 251 -0.87 -0.93 -6.27
N GLU A 252 -1.60 -0.85 -5.17
CA GLU A 252 -1.04 -0.97 -3.81
C GLU A 252 -0.23 -2.27 -3.64
N SER A 253 -0.71 -3.38 -4.20
CA SER A 253 -0.05 -4.67 -4.15
C SER A 253 1.37 -4.67 -4.74
N HIS A 254 1.58 -3.90 -5.81
CA HIS A 254 2.89 -3.72 -6.41
C HIS A 254 3.80 -2.85 -5.55
N ILE A 255 3.26 -1.83 -4.87
CA ILE A 255 4.04 -1.02 -3.95
C ILE A 255 4.50 -1.85 -2.75
N HIS A 256 3.63 -2.65 -2.12
CA HIS A 256 4.02 -3.59 -1.06
C HIS A 256 5.16 -4.51 -1.50
N SER A 257 4.98 -5.14 -2.65
CA SER A 257 5.95 -6.07 -3.23
C SER A 257 7.29 -5.41 -3.57
N LEU A 258 7.25 -4.20 -4.13
CA LEU A 258 8.44 -3.43 -4.49
C LEU A 258 9.19 -2.96 -3.23
N MET A 259 8.48 -2.47 -2.21
CA MET A 259 9.09 -2.07 -0.94
C MET A 259 9.73 -3.26 -0.22
N ASN A 260 9.11 -4.44 -0.26
CA ASN A 260 9.72 -5.67 0.24
C ASN A 260 11.03 -5.99 -0.48
N LEU A 261 11.09 -5.83 -1.82
CA LEU A 261 12.34 -6.02 -2.56
C LEU A 261 13.40 -4.96 -2.24
N LEU A 262 13.02 -3.70 -2.04
CA LEU A 262 13.96 -2.65 -1.66
C LEU A 262 14.55 -2.89 -0.26
N GLN A 263 13.74 -3.36 0.68
CA GLN A 263 14.17 -3.61 2.07
C GLN A 263 14.95 -4.92 2.21
N PHE A 264 14.50 -6.00 1.56
CA PHE A 264 14.99 -7.35 1.82
C PHE A 264 15.77 -7.97 0.66
N GLY A 265 15.61 -7.44 -0.56
CA GLY A 265 16.15 -8.02 -1.80
C GLY A 265 17.66 -7.88 -1.99
N GLY A 266 18.39 -7.38 -0.99
CA GLY A 266 19.85 -7.28 -1.03
C GLY A 266 20.37 -6.15 -1.94
N LEU A 267 19.56 -5.11 -2.14
CA LEU A 267 19.98 -3.94 -2.93
C LEU A 267 21.16 -3.19 -2.27
N PHE A 268 21.34 -3.35 -0.96
CA PHE A 268 22.40 -2.69 -0.18
C PHE A 268 23.10 -3.71 0.71
N GLU A 269 24.44 -3.66 0.73
CA GLU A 269 25.28 -4.53 1.54
C GLU A 269 25.53 -3.92 2.93
N TYR A 270 25.66 -4.77 3.94
CA TYR A 270 26.03 -4.37 5.29
C TYR A 270 27.55 -4.10 5.36
N PRO A 271 28.01 -3.08 6.12
CA PRO A 271 27.25 -2.18 6.98
C PRO A 271 26.61 -1.01 6.24
N TYR A 272 25.34 -0.75 6.55
CA TYR A 272 24.63 0.44 6.08
C TYR A 272 25.24 1.72 6.67
N ASP A 273 25.37 2.76 5.84
CA ASP A 273 25.62 4.10 6.32
C ASP A 273 24.41 4.66 7.11
N ASN A 274 24.58 5.84 7.70
CA ASN A 274 23.53 6.45 8.52
C ASN A 274 22.29 6.85 7.71
N GLN A 275 22.44 7.15 6.43
CA GLN A 275 21.34 7.52 5.55
C GLN A 275 20.49 6.29 5.24
N TRP A 276 21.09 5.17 4.88
CA TRP A 276 20.41 3.89 4.64
C TRP A 276 19.73 3.36 5.89
N LYS A 277 20.39 3.44 7.06
CA LYS A 277 19.75 3.08 8.34
C LYS A 277 18.49 3.92 8.59
N SER A 278 18.58 5.23 8.38
CA SER A 278 17.44 6.13 8.55
C SER A 278 16.34 5.84 7.53
N ALA A 279 16.70 5.51 6.29
CA ALA A 279 15.76 5.15 5.23
C ALA A 279 15.02 3.85 5.54
N LEU A 280 15.73 2.80 5.94
CA LEU A 280 15.15 1.51 6.31
C LEU A 280 14.28 1.63 7.56
N ASN A 281 14.71 2.43 8.55
CA ASN A 281 13.88 2.74 9.72
C ASN A 281 12.59 3.46 9.30
N PHE A 282 12.67 4.45 8.40
CA PHE A 282 11.50 5.12 7.87
C PHE A 282 10.57 4.13 7.15
N LEU A 283 11.07 3.32 6.21
CA LEU A 283 10.28 2.31 5.50
C LEU A 283 9.61 1.32 6.46
N SER A 284 10.31 0.89 7.50
CA SER A 284 9.76 -0.01 8.53
C SER A 284 8.67 0.62 9.40
N SER A 285 8.64 1.95 9.49
CA SER A 285 7.61 2.71 10.23
C SER A 285 6.37 3.01 9.41
N VAL A 286 6.41 2.82 8.09
CA VAL A 286 5.24 3.07 7.24
C VAL A 286 4.21 1.98 7.47
N THR A 287 3.02 2.40 7.91
CA THR A 287 1.94 1.49 8.29
C THR A 287 0.87 1.34 7.20
N GLU A 288 0.97 2.08 6.11
CA GLU A 288 0.02 2.06 5.00
C GLU A 288 0.59 2.78 3.78
N TYR A 289 0.14 2.39 2.59
CA TYR A 289 0.41 3.09 1.34
C TYR A 289 -0.87 3.76 0.86
N ASN A 290 -1.00 5.04 1.18
CA ASN A 290 -2.17 5.84 0.88
C ASN A 290 -2.26 6.21 -0.60
N TYR A 291 -3.39 6.80 -0.97
CA TYR A 291 -3.60 7.38 -2.29
C TYR A 291 -2.44 8.31 -2.68
N MET A 292 -1.94 8.19 -3.91
CA MET A 292 -0.73 8.87 -4.41
C MET A 292 0.59 8.49 -3.70
N ALA A 293 0.66 7.32 -3.06
CA ALA A 293 1.96 6.74 -2.71
C ALA A 293 2.84 6.66 -3.96
N GLN A 294 4.09 7.09 -3.84
CA GLN A 294 4.98 7.23 -4.99
C GLN A 294 6.41 6.88 -4.65
N LEU A 295 7.05 6.20 -5.60
CA LEU A 295 8.47 5.94 -5.64
C LEU A 295 9.03 6.68 -6.86
N VAL A 296 9.99 7.59 -6.63
CA VAL A 296 10.64 8.36 -7.68
C VAL A 296 12.09 7.92 -7.77
N LEU A 297 12.50 7.47 -8.95
CA LEU A 297 13.90 7.19 -9.28
C LEU A 297 14.40 8.35 -10.14
N MET A 298 15.43 9.04 -9.68
CA MET A 298 16.06 10.14 -10.40
C MET A 298 17.48 9.75 -10.80
N LEU A 299 17.76 9.75 -12.09
CA LEU A 299 19.10 9.54 -12.63
C LEU A 299 19.73 10.89 -12.92
N TYR A 300 20.92 11.10 -12.38
CA TYR A 300 21.73 12.30 -12.56
C TYR A 300 23.03 11.95 -13.24
N GLU A 301 23.55 12.91 -14.01
CA GLU A 301 24.86 12.84 -14.64
C GLU A 301 25.71 14.02 -14.17
N ASP A 302 26.90 13.71 -13.65
CA ASP A 302 27.94 14.68 -13.33
C ASP A 302 28.83 14.91 -14.55
N THR A 303 28.58 16.03 -15.23
CA THR A 303 29.31 16.42 -16.45
C THR A 303 30.76 16.82 -16.21
N THR A 304 31.22 16.87 -14.95
CA THR A 304 32.62 17.16 -14.62
C THR A 304 33.50 15.91 -14.63
N LYS A 305 32.90 14.72 -14.61
CA LYS A 305 33.59 13.42 -14.66
C LYS A 305 33.82 12.96 -16.10
N ASP A 306 34.71 11.98 -16.29
CA ASP A 306 34.98 11.40 -17.60
C ASP A 306 33.69 10.83 -18.23
N ALA A 307 33.40 11.21 -19.48
CA ALA A 307 32.25 10.74 -20.25
C ALA A 307 32.22 9.20 -20.42
N ARG A 308 33.38 8.54 -20.31
CA ARG A 308 33.49 7.07 -20.35
C ARG A 308 33.36 6.40 -18.99
N SER A 309 33.38 7.18 -17.90
CA SER A 309 33.24 6.66 -16.55
C SER A 309 31.77 6.40 -16.23
N GLU A 310 31.45 5.23 -15.71
CA GLU A 310 30.12 4.95 -15.14
C GLU A 310 29.87 5.74 -13.86
N ASP A 311 30.93 6.15 -13.15
CA ASP A 311 30.83 6.90 -11.89
C ASP A 311 30.35 8.35 -12.10
N ARG A 312 30.14 8.78 -13.35
CA ARG A 312 29.46 10.03 -13.68
C ARG A 312 27.97 9.98 -13.39
N PHE A 313 27.38 8.79 -13.35
CA PHE A 313 25.97 8.63 -13.05
C PHE A 313 25.72 8.34 -11.58
N HIS A 314 24.63 8.89 -11.05
CA HIS A 314 24.09 8.46 -9.76
C HIS A 314 22.57 8.42 -9.80
N VAL A 315 22.00 7.49 -9.03
CA VAL A 315 20.55 7.34 -8.89
C VAL A 315 20.16 7.75 -7.48
N GLU A 316 19.15 8.61 -7.38
CA GLU A 316 18.46 8.87 -6.13
C GLU A 316 17.11 8.17 -6.13
N LEU A 317 16.73 7.64 -4.97
CA LEU A 317 15.44 7.03 -4.75
C LEU A 317 14.68 7.85 -3.71
N HIS A 318 13.48 8.27 -4.04
CA HIS A 318 12.63 9.05 -3.15
C HIS A 318 11.32 8.32 -2.95
N PHE A 319 10.89 8.20 -1.70
CA PHE A 319 9.66 7.50 -1.36
C PHE A 319 8.71 8.40 -0.57
N SER A 320 7.43 8.33 -0.91
CA SER A 320 6.33 8.95 -0.16
C SER A 320 5.22 7.92 0.04
N PRO A 321 4.73 7.74 1.29
CA PRO A 321 3.63 6.82 1.59
C PRO A 321 2.26 7.33 1.12
N GLY A 322 2.20 8.50 0.47
CA GLY A 322 0.98 9.06 -0.12
C GLY A 322 0.30 10.12 0.76
N ALA A 323 -0.94 10.45 0.40
CA ALA A 323 -1.75 11.45 1.08
C ALA A 323 -2.12 10.97 2.49
N LEU A 324 -1.67 11.69 3.51
CA LEU A 324 -2.00 11.34 4.89
C LEU A 324 -3.50 11.57 5.16
N PRO A 325 -4.15 10.65 5.91
CA PRO A 325 -5.54 10.81 6.30
C PRO A 325 -5.72 12.07 7.15
N CYS A 326 -6.90 12.71 7.06
CA CYS A 326 -7.22 13.89 7.86
C CYS A 326 -7.51 13.56 9.33
N ILE A 327 -7.69 12.28 9.65
CA ILE A 327 -7.89 11.78 11.01
C ILE A 327 -6.55 11.85 11.75
N GLN A 328 -6.33 12.94 12.47
CA GLN A 328 -5.29 13.00 13.48
C GLN A 328 -5.75 12.20 14.71
N THR A 329 -5.71 10.87 14.66
CA THR A 329 -5.78 10.12 15.91
C THR A 329 -4.51 10.44 16.70
N THR A 330 -4.67 10.99 17.90
CA THR A 330 -3.60 11.27 18.85
C THR A 330 -2.89 10.01 19.37
N HIS A 331 -3.27 8.81 18.89
CA HIS A 331 -3.01 7.55 19.57
C HIS A 331 -2.28 6.47 18.78
N VAL A 332 -1.74 6.75 17.57
CA VAL A 332 -0.79 5.82 16.95
C VAL A 332 0.63 6.30 17.21
N ALA A 333 1.22 5.82 18.32
CA ALA A 333 2.67 5.84 18.52
C ALA A 333 3.30 4.97 17.41
N GLY A 334 3.80 5.63 16.37
CA GLY A 334 4.26 4.97 15.15
C GLY A 334 4.26 5.87 13.91
N LEU A 335 3.56 7.01 13.95
CA LEU A 335 3.84 8.09 13.00
C LEU A 335 5.29 8.51 13.19
N GLY A 336 6.15 8.14 12.24
CA GLY A 336 7.57 8.45 12.23
C GLY A 336 7.83 9.89 12.66
N TYR A 337 8.88 10.07 13.46
CA TYR A 337 9.51 11.35 13.84
C TYR A 337 8.74 12.62 13.44
N ARG A 338 7.99 13.19 14.38
CA ARG A 338 7.54 14.59 14.29
C ARG A 338 8.75 15.52 14.37
N TYR A 339 9.30 15.93 13.22
CA TYR A 339 10.07 17.17 13.16
C TYR A 339 9.09 18.35 13.22
N VAL A 340 9.17 19.09 14.31
CA VAL A 340 8.52 20.40 14.47
C VAL A 340 9.08 21.32 13.38
N ILE A 341 8.20 21.73 12.46
CA ILE A 341 8.28 22.85 11.50
C ILE A 341 9.70 23.41 11.28
N ALA A 342 10.43 22.81 10.34
CA ALA A 342 11.42 23.48 9.50
C ALA A 342 11.65 22.64 8.23
N LYS A 343 11.06 23.08 7.10
CA LYS A 343 11.18 22.55 5.73
C LYS A 343 10.85 21.06 5.52
N LYS A 344 9.75 20.82 4.81
CA LYS A 344 9.40 19.54 4.18
C LYS A 344 10.42 19.23 3.08
N GLU A 345 11.25 18.21 3.26
CA GLU A 345 11.87 17.49 2.15
C GLU A 345 11.42 16.02 2.21
N PRO A 346 11.05 15.40 1.06
CA PRO A 346 10.84 13.96 1.00
C PRO A 346 12.12 13.24 1.45
N PHE A 347 11.97 12.04 2.03
CA PHE A 347 13.13 11.28 2.46
C PHE A 347 13.94 10.87 1.22
N VAL A 348 15.12 11.47 1.06
CA VAL A 348 16.04 11.24 -0.06
C VAL A 348 16.93 10.05 0.29
N ILE A 349 16.82 8.99 -0.48
CA ILE A 349 17.75 7.88 -0.43
C ILE A 349 18.82 8.11 -1.49
N GLN A 350 20.01 8.58 -1.09
CA GLN A 350 21.15 8.79 -1.98
C GLN A 350 22.15 7.65 -1.79
N ASN A 351 22.48 6.96 -2.89
CA ASN A 351 23.76 6.27 -3.09
C ASN A 351 23.79 5.66 -4.50
N TYR A 352 24.99 5.52 -5.05
CA TYR A 352 25.29 5.09 -6.42
C TYR A 352 24.80 3.66 -6.68
N LEU A 353 23.62 3.49 -7.32
CA LEU A 353 23.27 2.19 -7.90
C LEU A 353 24.19 1.92 -9.09
N LYS A 354 25.07 0.92 -8.95
CA LYS A 354 25.67 0.22 -10.09
C LYS A 354 24.78 -1.00 -10.37
N LEU A 355 24.05 -0.98 -11.49
CA LEU A 355 23.17 -2.08 -11.94
C LEU A 355 23.88 -3.03 -12.89
#